data_AF-A0A7C1C1L9-F1
#
_entry.id   AF-A0A7C1C1L9-F1
#
_cell.length_a   1.000
_cell.length_b   1.000
_cell.length_c   1.000
_cell.angle_alpha   90.00
_cell.angle_beta   90.00
_cell.angle_gamma   90.00
#
_symmetry.space_group_name_H-M   'P 1'
#
loop_
_entity.id
_entity.type
_entity.pdbx_description
1 polymer ?
#
loop_
_entity_poly.entity_id
_entity_poly.type
_entity_poly.pdbx_seq_one_letter_code
_entity_poly.pdbx_strand_id
1 'polypeptide(L)'
;MILEFTREMLLGGGSISNKTKMRLFMLTLAIVLLLSGCTSKSANYWALTDTQIDKLHGLGLSGKGVTIGIIDTGVEISREEFSKSNFIVWMDYVNGKTFYYDDDGHGTHIAGILFSKGSWIGTLSGHHLEGICPDAEVIVAKVVSDAGDCRDEDVADAIEAC
;
A
#
# COMPACT_ATOMS: atom_id res chain seq x y z
N MET A 1 13.31 -20.03 20.02
CA MET A 1 12.59 -20.57 21.21
C MET A 1 11.37 -21.42 20.82
N ILE A 2 10.41 -20.90 20.03
CA ILE A 2 9.23 -21.69 19.58
C ILE A 2 9.62 -22.88 18.68
N LEU A 3 10.51 -22.65 17.70
CA LEU A 3 10.98 -23.70 16.78
C LEU A 3 11.68 -24.86 17.49
N GLU A 4 12.50 -24.57 18.50
CA GLU A 4 13.22 -25.57 19.31
C GLU A 4 12.26 -26.44 20.13
N PHE A 5 11.20 -25.83 20.69
CA PHE A 5 10.16 -26.55 21.44
C PHE A 5 9.33 -27.50 20.55
N THR A 6 9.03 -27.10 19.31
CA THR A 6 8.37 -27.98 18.32
C THR A 6 9.23 -29.15 17.89
N ARG A 7 10.54 -28.94 17.75
CA ARG A 7 11.50 -29.98 17.38
C ARG A 7 11.55 -31.08 18.45
N GLU A 8 11.59 -30.69 19.72
CA GLU A 8 11.51 -31.61 20.87
C GLU A 8 10.18 -32.38 20.93
N MET A 9 9.03 -31.76 20.62
CA MET A 9 7.72 -32.46 20.65
C MET A 9 7.44 -33.36 19.44
N LEU A 10 7.92 -33.01 18.24
CA LEU A 10 7.68 -33.78 17.02
C LEU A 10 8.68 -34.94 16.85
N LEU A 11 9.94 -34.72 17.25
CA LEU A 11 11.05 -35.67 17.09
C LEU A 11 11.49 -36.32 18.42
N GLY A 12 11.06 -35.80 19.57
CA GLY A 12 11.32 -36.42 20.87
C GLY A 12 10.55 -37.72 21.04
N GLY A 13 11.20 -38.73 21.61
CA GLY A 13 10.73 -40.12 21.76
C GLY A 13 9.54 -40.34 22.70
N GLY A 14 8.70 -39.34 22.93
CA GLY A 14 7.47 -39.47 23.72
C GLY A 14 6.33 -40.13 22.94
N SER A 15 5.58 -41.00 23.62
CA SER A 15 4.41 -41.73 23.09
C SER A 15 3.21 -40.80 22.85
N ILE A 16 3.30 -39.97 21.80
CA ILE A 16 2.23 -39.06 21.38
C ILE A 16 1.62 -39.58 20.08
N SER A 17 0.29 -39.70 20.05
CA SER A 17 -0.48 -40.14 18.87
C SER A 17 -0.23 -39.25 17.65
N ASN A 18 -0.19 -39.87 16.45
CA ASN A 18 -0.04 -39.17 15.17
C ASN A 18 -1.10 -38.08 14.96
N LYS A 19 -2.33 -38.28 15.46
CA LYS A 19 -3.39 -37.25 15.39
C LYS A 19 -3.04 -36.00 16.21
N THR A 20 -2.43 -36.18 17.37
CA THR A 20 -2.01 -35.09 18.25
C THR A 20 -0.78 -34.38 17.67
N LYS A 21 0.19 -35.11 17.11
CA LYS A 21 1.34 -34.54 16.39
C LYS A 21 0.91 -33.68 15.20
N MET A 22 -0.05 -34.16 14.40
CA MET A 22 -0.59 -33.42 13.26
C MET A 22 -1.35 -32.15 13.69
N ARG A 23 -2.14 -32.22 14.76
CA ARG A 23 -2.81 -31.02 15.31
C ARG A 23 -1.81 -29.99 15.83
N LEU A 24 -0.75 -30.44 16.52
CA LEU A 24 0.29 -29.56 17.04
C LEU A 24 1.09 -28.90 15.91
N PHE A 25 1.40 -29.65 14.84
CA PHE A 25 2.06 -29.12 13.64
C PHE A 25 1.22 -28.07 12.91
N MET A 26 -0.09 -28.32 12.74
CA MET A 26 -0.97 -27.35 12.10
C MET A 26 -1.13 -26.08 12.96
N LEU A 27 -1.18 -26.23 14.28
CA LEU A 27 -1.26 -25.09 15.21
C LEU A 27 0.04 -24.27 15.21
N THR A 28 1.21 -24.93 15.20
CA THR A 28 2.50 -24.23 15.17
C THR A 28 2.76 -23.60 13.82
N LEU A 29 2.36 -24.23 12.71
CA LEU A 29 2.40 -23.62 11.38
C LEU A 29 1.50 -22.37 11.32
N ALA A 30 0.29 -22.44 11.88
CA ALA A 30 -0.60 -21.28 11.98
C ALA A 30 0.01 -20.15 12.83
N ILE A 31 0.60 -20.47 13.99
CA ILE A 31 1.29 -19.49 14.85
C ILE A 31 2.50 -18.88 14.15
N VAL A 32 3.29 -19.68 13.44
CA VAL A 32 4.45 -19.19 12.66
C VAL A 32 3.99 -18.26 11.53
N LEU A 33 2.92 -18.60 10.81
CA LEU A 33 2.32 -17.74 9.79
C LEU A 33 1.75 -16.44 10.38
N LEU A 34 1.14 -16.50 11.57
CA LEU A 34 0.64 -15.33 12.29
C LEU A 34 1.78 -14.43 12.81
N LEU A 35 2.92 -14.99 13.19
CA LEU A 35 4.07 -14.25 13.73
C LEU A 35 5.04 -13.74 12.65
N SER A 36 5.07 -14.34 11.47
CA SER A 36 5.98 -13.93 10.38
C SER A 36 5.57 -12.64 9.69
N GLY A 37 4.33 -12.17 9.91
CA GLY A 37 3.88 -10.85 9.44
C GLY A 37 4.35 -9.66 10.29
N CYS A 38 5.05 -9.88 11.41
CA CYS A 38 5.31 -8.82 12.41
C CYS A 38 6.66 -8.11 12.25
N THR A 39 7.51 -8.48 11.27
CA THR A 39 8.93 -8.04 11.28
C THR A 39 9.49 -7.49 9.97
N SER A 40 8.75 -7.41 8.86
CA SER A 40 9.29 -6.74 7.67
C SER A 40 9.00 -5.24 7.75
N LYS A 41 10.06 -4.44 7.82
CA LYS A 41 9.97 -3.01 7.51
C LYS A 41 9.52 -2.83 6.06
N SER A 42 8.83 -1.74 5.76
CA SER A 42 8.52 -1.34 4.38
C SER A 42 9.80 -1.25 3.54
N ALA A 43 9.72 -1.57 2.26
CA ALA A 43 10.85 -1.49 1.34
C ALA A 43 11.42 -0.06 1.22
N ASN A 44 10.56 0.94 1.41
CA ASN A 44 10.90 2.36 1.43
C ASN A 44 11.12 2.93 2.85
N TYR A 45 11.37 2.09 3.86
CA TYR A 45 11.56 2.57 5.25
C TYR A 45 12.67 3.63 5.38
N TRP A 46 13.73 3.53 4.56
CA TRP A 46 14.83 4.48 4.56
C TRP A 46 14.35 5.90 4.29
N ALA A 47 13.46 6.08 3.31
CA ALA A 47 12.90 7.38 2.96
C ALA A 47 12.01 7.91 4.07
N LEU A 48 11.18 7.04 4.65
CA LEU A 48 10.27 7.40 5.74
C LEU A 48 11.03 7.80 7.01
N THR A 49 12.13 7.11 7.33
CA THR A 49 12.98 7.44 8.48
C THR A 49 13.79 8.72 8.25
N ASP A 50 14.39 8.89 7.06
CA ASP A 50 15.20 10.08 6.76
C ASP A 50 14.37 11.37 6.77
N THR A 51 13.12 11.28 6.30
CA THR A 51 12.15 12.38 6.32
C THR A 51 11.34 12.47 7.63
N GLN A 52 11.56 11.54 8.56
CA GLN A 52 10.88 11.44 9.85
C GLN A 52 9.36 11.21 9.77
N ILE A 53 8.87 10.73 8.62
CA ILE A 53 7.48 10.35 8.41
C ILE A 53 7.11 9.16 9.30
N ASP A 54 8.02 8.23 9.52
CA ASP A 54 7.85 7.10 10.44
C ASP A 54 7.48 7.56 11.88
N LYS A 55 8.07 8.66 12.34
CA LYS A 55 7.72 9.27 13.63
C LYS A 55 6.33 9.90 13.60
N LEU A 56 5.95 10.57 12.52
CA LEU A 56 4.62 11.17 12.36
C LEU A 56 3.53 10.09 12.33
N HIS A 57 3.76 9.00 11.60
CA HIS A 57 2.90 7.82 11.63
C HIS A 57 2.80 7.22 13.03
N GLY A 58 3.92 7.16 13.77
CA GLY A 58 3.94 6.75 15.19
C GLY A 58 3.10 7.64 16.12
N LEU A 59 2.84 8.88 15.74
CA LEU A 59 1.91 9.80 16.42
C LEU A 59 0.46 9.69 15.92
N GLY A 60 0.19 8.82 14.95
CA GLY A 60 -1.13 8.64 14.32
C GLY A 60 -1.43 9.66 13.23
N LEU A 61 -0.43 10.39 12.73
CA LEU A 61 -0.60 11.38 11.66
C LEU A 61 -0.43 10.71 10.29
N SER A 62 -1.53 10.22 9.72
CA SER A 62 -1.57 9.50 8.44
C SER A 62 -2.19 10.28 7.27
N GLY A 63 -2.43 11.58 7.45
CA GLY A 63 -3.14 12.43 6.48
C GLY A 63 -4.66 12.37 6.59
N LYS A 64 -5.21 11.62 7.54
CA LYS A 64 -6.66 11.56 7.79
C LYS A 64 -7.26 12.97 8.00
N GLY A 65 -8.32 13.27 7.26
CA GLY A 65 -9.01 14.57 7.29
C GLY A 65 -8.33 15.66 6.46
N VAL A 66 -7.31 15.31 5.68
CA VAL A 66 -6.69 16.16 4.65
C VAL A 66 -7.10 15.63 3.28
N THR A 67 -7.45 16.55 2.38
CA THR A 67 -7.70 16.26 0.96
C THR A 67 -6.49 16.72 0.15
N ILE A 68 -6.02 15.88 -0.78
CA ILE A 68 -4.88 16.15 -1.65
C ILE A 68 -5.30 15.98 -3.11
N GLY A 69 -5.00 16.98 -3.94
CA GLY A 69 -5.17 16.92 -5.39
C GLY A 69 -3.94 16.36 -6.09
N ILE A 70 -4.13 15.34 -6.94
CA ILE A 70 -3.16 14.90 -7.95
C ILE A 70 -3.60 15.47 -9.29
N ILE A 71 -2.78 16.34 -9.88
CA ILE A 71 -2.95 16.88 -11.22
C ILE A 71 -1.81 16.31 -12.08
N ASP A 72 -2.07 15.24 -12.83
CA ASP A 72 -1.02 14.42 -13.45
C ASP A 72 -1.56 13.61 -14.66
N THR A 73 -0.96 12.45 -14.97
CA THR A 73 -1.38 11.51 -16.03
C THR A 73 -2.60 10.65 -15.63
N GLY A 74 -3.15 10.84 -14.43
CA GLY A 74 -4.21 10.01 -13.86
C GLY A 74 -3.69 9.04 -12.81
N VAL A 75 -4.54 8.10 -12.37
CA VAL A 75 -4.16 7.08 -11.37
C VAL A 75 -4.88 5.76 -11.65
N GLU A 76 -4.12 4.65 -11.61
CA GLU A 76 -4.67 3.29 -11.65
C GLU A 76 -5.00 2.80 -10.23
N ILE A 77 -6.23 3.09 -9.77
CA ILE A 77 -6.67 2.77 -8.42
C ILE A 77 -7.08 1.30 -8.23
N SER A 78 -7.13 0.46 -9.28
CA SER A 78 -7.59 -0.92 -9.14
C SER A 78 -6.63 -1.81 -8.34
N ARG A 79 -5.38 -1.35 -8.15
CA ARG A 79 -4.31 -2.03 -7.40
C ARG A 79 -4.66 -2.21 -5.92
N GLU A 80 -4.17 -3.31 -5.34
CA GLU A 80 -4.38 -3.64 -3.92
C GLU A 80 -3.70 -2.66 -2.95
N GLU A 81 -2.72 -1.89 -3.44
CA GLU A 81 -1.93 -0.95 -2.65
C GLU A 81 -2.72 0.29 -2.24
N PHE A 82 -3.87 0.55 -2.85
CA PHE A 82 -4.68 1.74 -2.61
C PHE A 82 -5.99 1.45 -1.89
N SER A 83 -6.36 2.32 -0.95
CA SER A 83 -7.71 2.35 -0.41
C SER A 83 -8.63 3.09 -1.36
N LYS A 84 -9.36 2.35 -2.21
CA LYS A 84 -10.24 2.94 -3.26
C LYS A 84 -11.24 3.95 -2.70
N SER A 85 -11.68 3.79 -1.45
CA SER A 85 -12.59 4.71 -0.78
C SER A 85 -12.00 6.10 -0.52
N ASN A 86 -10.67 6.24 -0.54
CA ASN A 86 -10.01 7.52 -0.36
C ASN A 86 -10.05 8.38 -1.63
N PHE A 87 -10.24 7.78 -2.80
CA PHE A 87 -10.28 8.49 -4.08
C PHE A 87 -11.71 8.98 -4.33
N ILE A 88 -11.95 10.25 -3.98
CA ILE A 88 -13.30 10.81 -3.84
C ILE A 88 -13.77 11.57 -5.08
N VAL A 89 -12.85 12.09 -5.90
CA VAL A 89 -13.17 12.86 -7.11
C VAL A 89 -12.23 12.47 -8.25
N TRP A 90 -12.80 12.33 -9.44
CA TRP A 90 -12.11 12.08 -10.70
C TRP A 90 -12.52 13.10 -11.75
N MET A 91 -11.52 13.68 -12.41
CA MET A 91 -11.67 14.60 -13.54
C MET A 91 -10.68 14.18 -14.62
N ASP A 92 -11.12 14.12 -15.87
CA ASP A 92 -10.27 13.79 -17.01
C ASP A 92 -10.42 14.88 -18.08
N TYR A 93 -9.44 15.75 -18.15
CA TYR A 93 -9.38 16.85 -19.11
C TYR A 93 -8.82 16.39 -20.47
N VAL A 94 -8.22 15.20 -20.54
CA VAL A 94 -7.59 14.69 -21.76
C VAL A 94 -8.58 13.94 -22.64
N ASN A 95 -9.31 12.97 -22.06
CA ASN A 95 -10.24 12.12 -22.81
C ASN A 95 -11.68 12.17 -22.32
N GLY A 96 -11.98 12.91 -21.23
CA GLY A 96 -13.32 13.02 -20.68
C GLY A 96 -13.90 11.70 -20.15
N LYS A 97 -13.06 10.71 -19.80
CA LYS A 97 -13.54 9.44 -19.25
C LYS A 97 -14.03 9.65 -17.82
N THR A 98 -15.03 8.86 -17.43
CA THR A 98 -15.68 8.96 -16.11
C THR A 98 -15.17 7.92 -15.11
N PHE A 99 -14.05 7.26 -15.41
CA PHE A 99 -13.44 6.25 -14.55
C PHE A 99 -11.95 6.50 -14.44
N TYR A 100 -11.38 6.17 -13.29
CA TYR A 100 -9.94 6.26 -13.03
C TYR A 100 -9.15 5.37 -13.98
N TYR A 101 -8.09 5.93 -14.55
CA TYR A 101 -7.09 5.21 -15.30
C TYR A 101 -5.80 6.04 -15.35
N ASP A 102 -4.71 5.37 -15.71
CA ASP A 102 -3.42 5.99 -16.00
C ASP A 102 -2.76 5.18 -17.11
N ASP A 103 -2.56 5.83 -18.26
CA ASP A 103 -1.98 5.23 -19.47
C ASP A 103 -0.50 5.60 -19.68
N ASP A 104 0.09 6.36 -18.77
CA ASP A 104 1.54 6.64 -18.70
C ASP A 104 2.19 5.95 -17.48
N GLY A 105 1.59 6.12 -16.30
CA GLY A 105 2.06 5.54 -15.04
C GLY A 105 2.71 6.54 -14.08
N HIS A 106 3.07 7.74 -14.51
CA HIS A 106 3.66 8.77 -13.65
C HIS A 106 2.75 9.14 -12.47
N GLY A 107 1.48 9.47 -12.73
CA GLY A 107 0.53 9.82 -11.69
C GLY A 107 0.23 8.67 -10.71
N THR A 108 0.18 7.42 -11.19
CA THR A 108 0.06 6.23 -10.34
C THR A 108 1.29 6.05 -9.44
N HIS A 109 2.50 6.36 -9.95
CA HIS A 109 3.72 6.30 -9.16
C HIS A 109 3.73 7.37 -8.06
N ILE A 110 3.32 8.60 -8.37
CA ILE A 110 3.13 9.68 -7.39
C ILE A 110 2.08 9.29 -6.33
N ALA A 111 0.94 8.73 -6.76
CA ALA A 111 -0.08 8.21 -5.85
C ALA A 111 0.49 7.11 -4.94
N GLY A 112 1.36 6.25 -5.44
CA GLY A 112 2.06 5.22 -4.67
C GLY A 112 2.92 5.81 -3.56
N ILE A 113 3.67 6.87 -3.84
CA ILE A 113 4.50 7.58 -2.86
C ILE A 113 3.63 8.17 -1.74
N LEU A 114 2.47 8.75 -2.07
CA LEU A 114 1.64 9.45 -1.10
C LEU A 114 0.68 8.52 -0.35
N PHE A 115 0.01 7.60 -1.04
CA PHE A 115 -1.21 6.98 -0.55
C PHE A 115 -1.15 5.45 -0.41
N SER A 116 -0.01 4.83 -0.72
CA SER A 116 0.10 3.37 -0.62
C SER A 116 -0.11 2.89 0.81
N LYS A 117 -0.95 1.86 0.97
CA LYS A 117 -1.10 1.08 2.21
C LYS A 117 -0.34 -0.25 2.14
N GLY A 118 0.43 -0.43 1.07
CA GLY A 118 1.04 -1.69 0.68
C GLY A 118 0.02 -2.75 0.27
N SER A 119 0.53 -3.82 -0.34
CA SER A 119 -0.26 -5.02 -0.68
C SER A 119 0.19 -6.20 0.17
N TRP A 120 -0.71 -7.18 0.34
CA TRP A 120 -0.37 -8.48 0.90
C TRP A 120 0.77 -9.16 0.12
N ILE A 121 0.72 -9.12 -1.22
CA ILE A 121 1.78 -9.68 -2.08
C ILE A 121 3.08 -8.89 -1.89
N GLY A 122 3.00 -7.56 -1.78
CA GLY A 122 4.15 -6.71 -1.45
C GLY A 122 4.80 -7.13 -0.12
N THR A 123 3.98 -7.40 0.90
CA THR A 123 4.45 -7.84 2.22
C THR A 123 5.16 -9.20 2.15
N LEU A 124 4.59 -10.18 1.45
CA LEU A 124 5.19 -11.50 1.30
C LEU A 124 6.48 -11.50 0.47
N SER A 125 6.59 -10.58 -0.49
CA SER A 125 7.75 -10.46 -1.39
C SER A 125 8.82 -9.51 -0.85
N GLY A 126 8.60 -8.85 0.28
CA GLY A 126 9.53 -7.85 0.82
C GLY A 126 9.48 -6.50 0.09
N HIS A 127 8.49 -6.29 -0.77
CA HIS A 127 8.23 -5.06 -1.52
C HIS A 127 7.03 -4.27 -0.98
N HIS A 128 6.72 -4.38 0.31
CA HIS A 128 5.68 -3.57 0.94
C HIS A 128 6.08 -2.10 0.90
N LEU A 129 5.30 -1.28 0.18
CA LEU A 129 5.49 0.16 0.12
C LEU A 129 4.46 0.84 1.02
N GLU A 130 4.91 1.81 1.80
CA GLU A 130 4.06 2.61 2.68
C GLU A 130 4.10 4.08 2.23
N GLY A 131 2.93 4.67 2.04
CA GLY A 131 2.77 6.04 1.59
C GLY A 131 2.96 7.06 2.70
N ILE A 132 3.18 8.32 2.32
CA ILE A 132 3.35 9.44 3.26
C ILE A 132 2.07 9.73 4.06
N CYS A 133 0.93 9.75 3.39
CA CYS A 133 -0.38 10.11 3.92
C CYS A 133 -1.46 9.09 3.49
N PRO A 134 -1.33 7.82 3.92
CA PRO A 134 -2.17 6.72 3.42
C PRO A 134 -3.67 6.86 3.71
N ASP A 135 -4.08 7.74 4.63
CA ASP A 135 -5.48 7.97 5.00
C ASP A 135 -6.04 9.31 4.51
N ALA A 136 -5.30 10.06 3.68
CA ALA A 136 -5.82 11.27 3.04
C ALA A 136 -6.92 10.94 2.03
N GLU A 137 -7.83 11.90 1.83
CA GLU A 137 -8.76 11.90 0.71
C GLU A 137 -8.05 12.43 -0.54
N VAL A 138 -8.39 11.89 -1.71
CA VAL A 138 -7.67 12.15 -2.96
C VAL A 138 -8.64 12.63 -4.03
N ILE A 139 -8.31 13.78 -4.60
CA ILE A 139 -8.89 14.29 -5.85
C ILE A 139 -7.88 13.98 -6.95
N VAL A 140 -8.34 13.43 -8.08
CA VAL A 140 -7.48 13.16 -9.22
C VAL A 140 -7.99 13.89 -10.45
N ALA A 141 -7.13 14.71 -11.04
CA ALA A 141 -7.34 15.38 -12.32
C ALA A 141 -6.28 14.91 -13.32
N LYS A 142 -6.70 14.19 -14.37
CA LYS A 142 -5.82 13.85 -15.49
C LYS A 142 -5.77 15.02 -16.45
N VAL A 143 -4.57 15.58 -16.64
CA VAL A 143 -4.29 16.70 -17.56
C VAL A 143 -3.17 16.38 -18.56
N VAL A 144 -2.45 15.29 -18.36
CA VAL A 144 -1.35 14.83 -19.24
C VAL A 144 -1.77 13.57 -20.00
N SER A 145 -1.55 13.54 -21.32
CA SER A 145 -1.83 12.38 -22.19
C SER A 145 -0.77 11.27 -22.06
N ASP A 146 -1.03 10.12 -22.67
CA ASP A 146 -0.06 9.00 -22.80
C ASP A 146 1.18 9.37 -23.63
N ALA A 147 1.06 10.36 -24.53
CA ALA A 147 2.18 10.90 -25.28
C ALA A 147 2.96 11.99 -24.51
N GLY A 148 2.52 12.35 -23.30
CA GLY A 148 3.07 13.45 -22.52
C GLY A 148 2.57 14.83 -22.93
N ASP A 149 1.51 14.91 -23.75
CA ASP A 149 0.91 16.19 -24.12
C ASP A 149 0.13 16.77 -22.95
N CYS A 150 0.30 18.06 -22.70
CA CYS A 150 -0.34 18.80 -21.61
C CYS A 150 -0.67 20.20 -22.10
N ARG A 151 -1.89 20.68 -21.85
CA ARG A 151 -2.32 22.04 -22.19
C ARG A 151 -2.38 22.89 -20.94
N ASP A 152 -1.85 24.11 -21.04
CA ASP A 152 -1.83 25.05 -19.91
C ASP A 152 -3.24 25.37 -19.41
N GLU A 153 -4.23 25.42 -20.30
CA GLU A 153 -5.64 25.64 -19.92
C GLU A 153 -6.21 24.48 -19.09
N ASP A 154 -5.95 23.23 -19.49
CA ASP A 154 -6.43 22.04 -18.76
C ASP A 154 -5.79 21.97 -17.35
N VAL A 155 -4.52 22.35 -17.24
CA VAL A 155 -3.82 22.46 -15.94
C VAL A 155 -4.43 23.56 -15.07
N ALA A 156 -4.70 24.73 -15.64
CA ALA A 156 -5.30 25.85 -14.92
C ALA A 156 -6.69 25.50 -14.39
N ASP A 157 -7.54 24.91 -15.23
CA ASP A 157 -8.89 24.47 -14.86
C ASP A 157 -8.85 23.38 -13.78
N ALA A 158 -7.90 22.44 -13.86
CA ALA A 158 -7.72 21.41 -12.84
C ALA A 158 -7.28 21.99 -11.48
N ILE A 159 -6.40 23.01 -11.48
CA ILE A 159 -5.98 23.71 -10.26
C ILE A 159 -7.16 24.45 -9.63
N GLU A 160 -8.00 25.11 -10.42
CA GLU A 160 -9.18 25.82 -9.90
C GLU A 160 -10.25 24.87 -9.34
N ALA A 161 -10.35 23.67 -9.90
CA ALA A 161 -11.30 22.65 -9.45
C ALA A 161 -10.90 21.96 -8.12
N CYS A 162 -9.63 22.05 -7.71
CA CYS A 162 -9.09 21.44 -6.48
C CYS A 162 -9.16 22.41 -5.29
#